data_AF-A0A6I2ZV10-F1
#
_entry.id   AF-A0A6I2ZV10-F1
#
_cell.length_a   1.000
_cell.length_b   1.000
_cell.length_c   1.000
_cell.angle_alpha   90.00
_cell.angle_beta   90.00
_cell.angle_gamma   90.00
#
_symmetry.space_group_name_H-M   'P 1'
#
loop_
_entity.id
_entity.type
_entity.pdbx_description
1 polymer ?
#
loop_
_entity_poly.entity_id
_entity_poly.type
_entity_poly.pdbx_seq_one_letter_code
_entity_poly.pdbx_strand_id
1 'polypeptide(L)'
;MASPDTSATTAERLTRASGQLATAAVDRMDRQLPWFATMDAQERAWVGTIAQDGIAAFVKWYAHPDETAHISANVFGSAPKDLARAITLRQTVELVRTTIDAVEAQVSELAAPGDETELREAVLRYGREIAFASAQVYAQAAEARGAWDARLEALVVDAILRGEV
;
A
#
# COMPACT_ATOMS: atom_id res chain seq x y z
N MET A 1 -19.20 -5.41 -21.56
CA MET A 1 -19.57 -5.91 -20.22
C MET A 1 -19.07 -7.33 -20.17
N ALA A 2 -18.09 -7.61 -19.30
CA ALA A 2 -17.54 -8.96 -19.17
C ALA A 2 -18.61 -9.92 -18.65
N SER A 3 -18.55 -11.18 -19.08
CA SER A 3 -19.42 -12.23 -18.55
C SER A 3 -18.87 -12.70 -17.19
N PRO A 4 -19.74 -13.14 -16.25
CA PRO A 4 -19.30 -13.61 -14.93
C PRO A 4 -18.26 -14.75 -15.00
N ASP A 5 -18.33 -15.61 -16.02
CA ASP A 5 -17.34 -16.66 -16.28
C ASP A 5 -15.94 -16.10 -16.63
N THR A 6 -15.90 -14.96 -17.32
CA THR A 6 -14.64 -14.30 -17.71
C THR A 6 -13.96 -13.68 -16.50
N SER A 7 -14.72 -13.00 -15.63
CA SER A 7 -14.17 -12.41 -14.40
C SER A 7 -13.68 -13.48 -13.41
N ALA A 8 -14.36 -14.62 -13.30
CA ALA A 8 -13.87 -15.77 -12.53
C ALA A 8 -12.55 -16.31 -13.09
N THR A 9 -12.44 -16.44 -14.41
CA THR A 9 -11.19 -16.87 -15.08
C THR A 9 -10.05 -15.87 -14.82
N THR A 10 -10.32 -14.57 -14.87
CA THR A 10 -9.35 -13.52 -14.53
C THR A 10 -8.90 -13.64 -13.06
N ALA A 11 -9.82 -13.87 -12.12
CA ALA A 11 -9.49 -14.06 -10.70
C ALA A 11 -8.56 -15.28 -10.47
N GLU A 12 -8.79 -16.39 -11.19
CA GLU A 12 -7.91 -17.56 -11.14
C GLU A 12 -6.51 -17.27 -11.72
N ARG A 13 -6.44 -16.52 -12.83
CA ARG A 13 -5.16 -16.07 -13.42
C ARG A 13 -4.39 -15.16 -12.47
N LEU A 14 -5.06 -14.20 -11.85
CA LEU A 14 -4.49 -13.32 -10.83
C LEU A 14 -3.96 -14.12 -9.63
N THR A 15 -4.74 -15.09 -9.14
CA THR A 15 -4.32 -15.95 -8.02
C THR A 15 -3.03 -16.69 -8.33
N ARG A 16 -2.95 -17.32 -9.52
CA ARG A 16 -1.74 -18.02 -9.96
C ARG A 16 -0.55 -17.08 -10.20
N ALA A 17 -0.80 -15.86 -10.67
CA ALA A 17 0.23 -14.87 -10.96
C ALA A 17 0.68 -14.04 -9.75
N SER A 18 0.00 -14.12 -8.60
CA SER A 18 0.27 -13.29 -7.42
C SER A 18 1.75 -13.22 -7.00
N GLY A 19 2.45 -14.36 -6.94
CA GLY A 19 3.88 -14.39 -6.62
C GLY A 19 4.77 -13.75 -7.69
N GLN A 20 4.42 -13.89 -8.97
CA GLN A 20 5.12 -13.24 -10.07
C GLN A 20 4.89 -11.73 -10.06
N LEU A 21 3.67 -11.28 -9.77
CA LEU A 21 3.34 -9.87 -9.60
C LEU A 21 4.15 -9.24 -8.47
N ALA A 22 4.28 -9.93 -7.33
CA ALA A 22 5.07 -9.43 -6.20
C ALA A 22 6.56 -9.32 -6.55
N THR A 23 7.09 -10.32 -7.25
CA THR A 23 8.47 -10.28 -7.76
C THR A 23 8.66 -9.10 -8.72
N ALA A 24 7.75 -8.93 -9.68
CA ALA A 24 7.79 -7.83 -10.63
C ALA A 24 7.69 -6.46 -9.95
N ALA A 25 6.91 -6.33 -8.86
CA ALA A 25 6.83 -5.13 -8.06
C ALA A 25 8.17 -4.81 -7.37
N VAL A 26 8.79 -5.79 -6.69
CA VAL A 26 10.09 -5.61 -6.04
C VAL A 26 11.20 -5.30 -7.05
N ASP A 27 11.23 -5.99 -8.19
CA ASP A 27 12.20 -5.71 -9.26
C ASP A 27 12.00 -4.31 -9.87
N ARG A 28 10.76 -3.82 -9.89
CA ARG A 28 10.48 -2.45 -10.32
C ARG A 28 10.91 -1.44 -9.27
N MET A 29 10.72 -1.72 -7.98
CA MET A 29 11.22 -0.89 -6.87
C MET A 29 12.74 -0.76 -6.93
N ASP A 30 13.45 -1.87 -7.11
CA ASP A 30 14.92 -1.89 -7.22
C ASP A 30 15.43 -1.01 -8.37
N ARG A 31 14.76 -1.05 -9.52
CA ARG A 31 15.13 -0.26 -10.70
C ARG A 31 14.74 1.22 -10.61
N GLN A 32 13.64 1.55 -9.93
CA GLN A 32 13.03 2.89 -10.00
C GLN A 32 13.25 3.72 -8.73
N LEU A 33 13.53 3.10 -7.59
CA LEU A 33 13.65 3.76 -6.30
C LEU A 33 15.10 3.66 -5.79
N PRO A 34 15.94 4.70 -6.00
CA PRO A 34 17.37 4.65 -5.62
C PRO A 34 17.60 4.33 -4.14
N TRP A 35 16.71 4.79 -3.25
CA TRP A 35 16.80 4.52 -1.82
C TRP A 35 16.50 3.05 -1.47
N PHE A 36 15.64 2.38 -2.24
CA PHE A 36 15.31 0.98 -2.02
C PHE A 36 16.50 0.09 -2.36
N ALA A 37 17.26 0.44 -3.42
CA ALA A 37 18.49 -0.24 -3.78
C ALA A 37 19.58 -0.14 -2.70
N THR A 38 19.53 0.89 -1.84
CA THR A 38 20.49 1.08 -0.72
C THR A 38 20.08 0.40 0.58
N MET A 39 18.87 -0.16 0.67
CA MET A 39 18.39 -0.86 1.85
C MET A 39 19.13 -2.18 2.06
N ASP A 40 19.22 -2.61 3.31
CA ASP A 40 19.81 -3.91 3.61
C ASP A 40 18.90 -5.07 3.15
N ALA A 41 19.46 -6.29 3.14
CA ALA A 41 18.73 -7.46 2.67
C ALA A 41 17.49 -7.78 3.53
N GLN A 42 17.52 -7.49 4.82
CA GLN A 42 16.43 -7.77 5.75
C GLN A 42 15.28 -6.79 5.56
N GLU A 43 15.56 -5.50 5.43
CA GLU A 43 14.56 -4.48 5.17
C GLU A 43 13.90 -4.69 3.81
N ARG A 44 14.69 -5.04 2.78
CA ARG A 44 14.17 -5.41 1.45
C ARG A 44 13.26 -6.63 1.50
N ALA A 45 13.62 -7.63 2.30
CA ALA A 45 12.79 -8.82 2.48
C ALA A 45 11.43 -8.47 3.11
N TRP A 46 11.40 -7.58 4.11
CA TRP A 46 10.14 -7.11 4.70
C TRP A 46 9.27 -6.35 3.71
N VAL A 47 9.86 -5.48 2.89
CA VAL A 47 9.13 -4.79 1.81
C VAL A 47 8.55 -5.81 0.83
N GLY A 48 9.32 -6.85 0.47
CA GLY A 48 8.85 -7.94 -0.37
C GLY A 48 7.62 -8.66 0.21
N THR A 49 7.61 -8.96 1.50
CA THR A 49 6.44 -9.55 2.18
C THR A 49 5.22 -8.64 2.12
N ILE A 50 5.40 -7.33 2.35
CA ILE A 50 4.28 -6.37 2.28
C ILE A 50 3.72 -6.27 0.86
N ALA A 51 4.59 -6.29 -0.15
CA ALA A 51 4.15 -6.31 -1.55
C ALA A 51 3.34 -7.59 -1.86
N GLN A 52 3.78 -8.75 -1.36
CA GLN A 52 3.04 -10.02 -1.47
C GLN A 52 1.67 -9.94 -0.78
N ASP A 53 1.62 -9.47 0.46
CA ASP A 53 0.38 -9.32 1.24
C ASP A 53 -0.60 -8.36 0.54
N GLY A 54 -0.10 -7.23 0.03
CA GLY A 54 -0.89 -6.24 -0.70
C GLY A 54 -1.48 -6.82 -2.00
N ILE A 55 -0.69 -7.57 -2.76
CA ILE A 55 -1.15 -8.22 -3.99
C ILE A 55 -2.17 -9.32 -3.67
N ALA A 56 -1.92 -10.15 -2.65
CA ALA A 56 -2.88 -11.16 -2.22
C ALA A 56 -4.21 -10.53 -1.77
N ALA A 57 -4.15 -9.40 -1.06
CA ALA A 57 -5.33 -8.64 -0.67
C ALA A 57 -6.09 -8.09 -1.88
N PHE A 58 -5.39 -7.59 -2.91
CA PHE A 58 -6.00 -7.19 -4.17
C PHE A 58 -6.70 -8.36 -4.86
N VAL A 59 -6.04 -9.52 -5.01
CA VAL A 59 -6.63 -10.71 -5.65
C VAL A 59 -7.89 -11.15 -4.91
N LYS A 60 -7.84 -11.18 -3.58
CA LYS A 60 -9.00 -11.53 -2.74
C LYS A 60 -10.14 -10.54 -2.94
N TRP A 61 -9.84 -9.24 -2.92
CA TRP A 61 -10.82 -8.19 -3.16
C TRP A 61 -11.44 -8.29 -4.56
N TYR A 62 -10.63 -8.53 -5.59
CA TYR A 62 -11.10 -8.66 -6.97
C TYR A 62 -12.10 -9.82 -7.13
N ALA A 63 -11.85 -10.95 -6.46
CA ALA A 63 -12.77 -12.09 -6.48
C ALA A 63 -14.08 -11.84 -5.71
N HIS A 64 -14.07 -10.98 -4.68
CA HIS A 64 -15.23 -10.74 -3.80
C HIS A 64 -15.34 -9.24 -3.41
N PRO A 65 -15.63 -8.34 -4.36
CA PRO A 65 -15.56 -6.89 -4.13
C PRO A 65 -16.59 -6.39 -3.11
N ASP A 66 -17.74 -7.06 -3.00
CA ASP A 66 -18.81 -6.67 -2.07
C ASP A 66 -18.56 -7.13 -0.62
N GLU A 67 -17.71 -8.14 -0.42
CA GLU A 67 -17.40 -8.70 0.90
C GLU A 67 -16.21 -7.99 1.58
N THR A 68 -15.47 -7.18 0.84
CA THR A 68 -14.18 -6.61 1.25
C THR A 68 -14.25 -5.10 1.51
N ALA A 69 -15.30 -4.66 2.22
CA ALA A 69 -15.55 -3.27 2.62
C ALA A 69 -14.46 -2.62 3.53
N HIS A 70 -13.38 -3.32 3.86
CA HIS A 70 -12.30 -2.85 4.72
C HIS A 70 -10.93 -3.07 4.09
N ILE A 71 -10.65 -2.40 2.97
CA ILE A 71 -9.32 -2.43 2.32
C ILE A 71 -8.26 -1.67 3.18
N SER A 72 -8.66 -0.96 4.23
CA SER A 72 -7.85 0.13 4.81
C SER A 72 -6.93 -0.20 5.99
N ALA A 73 -6.88 -1.42 6.55
CA ALA A 73 -6.09 -1.67 7.78
C ALA A 73 -5.02 -2.76 7.68
N ASN A 74 -5.20 -3.81 6.88
CA ASN A 74 -4.33 -4.99 6.97
C ASN A 74 -2.99 -4.84 6.23
N VAL A 75 -2.93 -4.10 5.11
CA VAL A 75 -1.70 -4.02 4.29
C VAL A 75 -0.58 -3.26 5.01
N PHE A 76 -0.93 -2.24 5.81
CA PHE A 76 0.06 -1.47 6.59
C PHE A 76 0.20 -1.96 8.04
N GLY A 77 -0.77 -2.75 8.54
CA GLY A 77 -0.77 -3.26 9.91
C GLY A 77 0.07 -4.53 10.12
N SER A 78 0.41 -5.28 9.06
CA SER A 78 1.24 -6.50 9.15
C SER A 78 2.75 -6.22 9.12
N ALA A 79 3.17 -4.99 8.83
CA ALA A 79 4.57 -4.62 8.70
C ALA A 79 5.31 -4.70 10.05
N PRO A 80 6.52 -5.30 10.10
CA PRO A 80 7.35 -5.27 11.31
C PRO A 80 7.62 -3.83 11.78
N LYS A 81 7.59 -3.61 13.10
CA LYS A 81 7.86 -2.28 13.71
C LYS A 81 9.21 -1.72 13.29
N ASP A 82 10.18 -2.59 13.03
CA ASP A 82 11.52 -2.20 12.61
C ASP A 82 11.50 -1.62 11.19
N LEU A 83 10.71 -2.17 10.26
CA LEU A 83 10.53 -1.57 8.95
C LEU A 83 9.87 -0.19 9.06
N ALA A 84 8.85 -0.04 9.92
CA ALA A 84 8.19 1.24 10.14
C ALA A 84 9.14 2.35 10.67
N ARG A 85 10.31 1.96 11.21
CA ARG A 85 11.38 2.89 11.60
C ARG A 85 12.41 3.11 10.48
N ALA A 86 12.60 2.12 9.62
CA ALA A 86 13.56 2.15 8.52
C ALA A 86 13.10 3.01 7.34
N ILE A 87 11.79 3.07 7.07
CA ILE A 87 11.24 3.83 5.95
C ILE A 87 10.40 5.02 6.39
N THR A 88 10.53 6.12 5.65
CA THR A 88 9.69 7.31 5.80
C THR A 88 8.32 7.09 5.20
N LEU A 89 7.32 7.87 5.63
CA LEU A 89 5.98 7.84 5.02
C LEU A 89 6.02 8.12 3.51
N ARG A 90 6.94 9.00 3.06
CA ARG A 90 7.13 9.27 1.63
C ARG A 90 7.55 8.00 0.87
N GLN A 91 8.51 7.28 1.42
CA GLN A 91 8.98 6.01 0.85
C GLN A 91 7.87 4.95 0.84
N THR A 92 7.01 4.91 1.87
CA THR A 92 5.82 4.04 1.86
C THR A 92 4.90 4.34 0.67
N VAL A 93 4.64 5.61 0.37
CA VAL A 93 3.82 6.02 -0.79
C VAL A 93 4.49 5.61 -2.11
N GLU A 94 5.81 5.77 -2.21
CA GLU A 94 6.56 5.34 -3.39
C GLU A 94 6.45 3.82 -3.60
N LEU A 95 6.58 3.01 -2.55
CA LEU A 95 6.40 1.55 -2.62
C LEU A 95 4.99 1.17 -3.10
N VAL A 96 3.96 1.79 -2.51
CA VAL A 96 2.56 1.56 -2.88
C VAL A 96 2.34 1.87 -4.36
N ARG A 97 2.79 3.06 -4.81
CA ARG A 97 2.65 3.49 -6.20
C ARG A 97 3.35 2.53 -7.15
N THR A 98 4.60 2.17 -6.87
CA THR A 98 5.37 1.24 -7.71
C THR A 98 4.74 -0.14 -7.77
N THR A 99 4.12 -0.61 -6.68
CA THR A 99 3.39 -1.89 -6.65
C THR A 99 2.16 -1.85 -7.55
N ILE A 100 1.35 -0.78 -7.45
CA ILE A 100 0.16 -0.59 -8.30
C ILE A 100 0.58 -0.53 -9.77
N ASP A 101 1.60 0.26 -10.11
CA ASP A 101 2.11 0.38 -11.48
C ASP A 101 2.61 -0.97 -12.04
N ALA A 102 3.16 -1.84 -11.18
CA ALA A 102 3.62 -3.17 -11.56
C ALA A 102 2.45 -4.11 -11.87
N VAL A 103 1.37 -4.06 -11.09
CA VAL A 103 0.14 -4.84 -11.37
C VAL A 103 -0.56 -4.30 -12.62
N GLU A 104 -0.67 -2.97 -12.75
CA GLU A 104 -1.30 -2.33 -13.92
C GLU A 104 -0.61 -2.74 -15.24
N ALA A 105 0.72 -2.81 -15.24
CA ALA A 105 1.50 -3.21 -16.42
C ALA A 105 1.17 -4.63 -16.91
N GLN A 106 0.67 -5.51 -16.04
CA GLN A 106 0.39 -6.91 -16.36
C GLN A 106 -1.09 -7.17 -16.70
N VAL A 107 -1.95 -6.14 -16.66
CA VAL A 107 -3.40 -6.29 -16.87
C VAL A 107 -3.74 -6.97 -18.20
N SER A 108 -3.07 -6.60 -19.29
CA SER A 108 -3.35 -7.18 -20.62
C SER A 108 -3.00 -8.66 -20.73
N GLU A 109 -2.02 -9.14 -19.94
CA GLU A 109 -1.62 -10.55 -19.95
C GLU A 109 -2.50 -11.38 -19.01
N LEU A 110 -2.94 -10.79 -17.90
CA LEU A 110 -3.64 -11.47 -16.83
C LEU A 110 -5.16 -11.52 -17.04
N ALA A 111 -5.74 -10.52 -17.68
CA ALA A 111 -7.16 -10.53 -18.01
C ALA A 111 -7.49 -11.69 -18.95
N ALA A 112 -8.63 -12.35 -18.71
CA ALA A 112 -9.22 -13.19 -19.71
C ALA A 112 -9.74 -12.31 -20.88
N PRO A 113 -9.75 -12.83 -22.13
CA PRO A 113 -10.16 -12.05 -23.29
C PRO A 113 -11.55 -11.40 -23.10
N GLY A 114 -11.62 -10.08 -23.23
CA GLY A 114 -12.85 -9.29 -23.05
C GLY A 114 -13.05 -8.71 -21.64
N ASP A 115 -12.14 -8.99 -20.70
CA ASP A 115 -12.18 -8.52 -19.30
C ASP A 115 -11.06 -7.52 -18.99
N GLU A 116 -10.27 -7.11 -19.98
CA GLU A 116 -9.12 -6.22 -19.82
C GLU A 116 -9.53 -4.86 -19.24
N THR A 117 -10.67 -4.34 -19.65
CA THR A 117 -11.21 -3.07 -19.12
C THR A 117 -11.65 -3.23 -17.68
N GLU A 118 -12.38 -4.30 -17.35
CA GLU A 118 -12.86 -4.57 -16.00
C GLU A 118 -11.69 -4.75 -15.03
N LEU A 119 -10.68 -5.54 -15.41
CA LEU A 119 -9.47 -5.71 -14.59
C LEU A 119 -8.72 -4.39 -14.40
N ARG A 120 -8.58 -3.57 -15.47
CA ARG A 120 -7.94 -2.26 -15.35
C ARG A 120 -8.70 -1.35 -14.40
N GLU A 121 -10.03 -1.27 -14.53
CA GLU A 121 -10.87 -0.49 -13.63
C GLU A 121 -10.79 -0.99 -12.18
N ALA A 122 -10.71 -2.30 -11.99
CA ALA A 122 -10.55 -2.90 -10.67
C ALA A 122 -9.21 -2.52 -10.03
N VAL A 123 -8.10 -2.56 -10.78
CA VAL A 123 -6.78 -2.09 -10.30
C VAL A 123 -6.84 -0.62 -9.92
N LEU A 124 -7.45 0.24 -10.74
CA LEU A 124 -7.58 1.67 -10.45
C LEU A 124 -8.46 1.95 -9.22
N ARG A 125 -9.56 1.20 -9.07
CA ARG A 125 -10.47 1.30 -7.92
C ARG A 125 -9.76 0.91 -6.64
N TYR A 126 -9.09 -0.25 -6.64
CA TYR A 126 -8.32 -0.73 -5.50
C TYR A 126 -7.17 0.23 -5.15
N GLY A 127 -6.43 0.69 -6.16
CA GLY A 127 -5.33 1.65 -5.98
C GLY A 127 -5.80 2.96 -5.34
N ARG A 128 -6.99 3.45 -5.70
CA ARG A 128 -7.60 4.61 -5.07
C ARG A 128 -7.92 4.37 -3.59
N GLU A 129 -8.51 3.23 -3.24
CA GLU A 129 -8.79 2.90 -1.83
C GLU A 129 -7.51 2.83 -0.99
N ILE A 130 -6.44 2.23 -1.54
CA ILE A 130 -5.12 2.18 -0.88
C ILE A 130 -4.50 3.58 -0.74
N ALA A 131 -4.68 4.45 -1.74
CA ALA A 131 -4.21 5.83 -1.68
C ALA A 131 -4.93 6.63 -0.56
N PHE A 132 -6.24 6.47 -0.41
CA PHE A 132 -6.98 7.09 0.70
C PHE A 132 -6.61 6.51 2.07
N ALA A 133 -6.39 5.20 2.17
CA ALA A 133 -5.88 4.59 3.39
C ALA A 133 -4.49 5.16 3.76
N SER A 134 -3.62 5.34 2.77
CA SER A 134 -2.31 5.99 2.97
C SER A 134 -2.46 7.44 3.44
N ALA A 135 -3.39 8.20 2.84
CA ALA A 135 -3.69 9.58 3.24
C ALA A 135 -4.21 9.66 4.69
N GLN A 136 -5.00 8.68 5.13
CA GLN A 136 -5.47 8.60 6.52
C GLN A 136 -4.31 8.43 7.52
N VAL A 137 -3.31 7.61 7.18
CA VAL A 137 -2.09 7.47 8.00
C VAL A 137 -1.34 8.80 8.10
N TYR A 138 -1.25 9.54 7.00
CA TYR A 138 -0.67 10.89 7.01
C TYR A 138 -1.45 11.86 7.88
N ALA A 139 -2.78 11.86 7.78
CA ALA A 139 -3.64 12.71 8.59
C ALA A 139 -3.45 12.40 10.09
N GLN A 140 -3.49 11.12 10.48
CA GLN A 140 -3.24 10.69 11.86
C GLN A 140 -1.86 11.13 12.37
N ALA A 141 -0.82 10.98 11.54
CA ALA A 141 0.52 11.42 11.91
C ALA A 141 0.62 12.95 12.08
N ALA A 142 -0.13 13.73 11.29
CA ALA A 142 -0.18 15.17 11.42
C ALA A 142 -0.96 15.62 12.66
N GLU A 143 -2.11 15.00 12.94
CA GLU A 143 -2.92 15.25 14.14
C GLU A 143 -2.14 14.93 15.42
N ALA A 144 -1.41 13.81 15.46
CA ALA A 144 -0.59 13.43 16.60
C ALA A 144 0.52 14.45 16.89
N ARG A 145 1.16 15.01 15.84
CA ARG A 145 2.15 16.08 15.99
C ARG A 145 1.51 17.36 16.53
N GLY A 146 0.39 17.80 15.97
CA GLY A 146 -0.31 19.00 16.45
C GLY A 146 -0.76 18.89 17.92
N ALA A 147 -1.20 17.71 18.35
CA ALA A 147 -1.55 17.45 19.74
C ALA A 147 -0.35 17.53 20.70
N TRP A 148 0.84 17.11 20.25
CA TRP A 148 2.06 17.19 21.05
C TRP A 148 2.58 18.63 21.16
N ASP A 149 2.55 19.39 20.06
CA ASP A 149 2.94 20.80 20.03
C ASP A 149 2.04 21.65 20.93
N ALA A 150 0.72 21.44 20.88
CA ALA A 150 -0.22 22.13 21.76
C ALA A 150 0.04 21.84 23.25
N ARG A 151 0.47 20.60 23.58
CA ARG A 151 0.85 20.23 24.95
C ARG A 151 2.15 20.89 25.39
N LEU A 152 3.14 20.98 24.50
CA LEU A 152 4.40 21.69 24.77
C LEU A 152 4.14 23.19 25.02
N GLU A 153 3.32 23.83 24.18
CA GLU A 153 2.96 25.23 24.36
C GLU A 153 2.25 25.46 25.70
N ALA A 154 1.29 24.59 26.06
CA ALA A 154 0.62 24.67 27.35
C ALA A 154 1.59 24.54 28.54
N LEU A 155 2.58 23.64 28.46
CA LEU A 155 3.59 23.47 29.50
C LEU A 155 4.53 24.70 29.61
N VAL A 156 4.92 25.29 28.49
CA VAL A 156 5.75 26.50 28.46
C VAL A 156 5.00 27.70 29.01
N VAL A 157 3.74 27.91 28.61
CA VAL A 157 2.88 28.98 29.12
C VAL A 157 2.67 28.83 30.63
N ASP A 158 2.41 27.60 31.10
CA ASP A 158 2.24 27.27 32.52
C ASP A 158 3.53 27.50 33.32
N ALA A 159 4.72 27.19 32.77
CA ALA A 159 6.01 27.50 33.40
C ALA A 159 6.28 29.01 33.51
N ILE A 160 5.95 29.80 32.47
CA ILE A 160 6.06 31.27 32.48
C ILE A 160 5.11 31.88 33.51
N LEU A 161 3.86 31.42 33.59
CA LEU A 161 2.87 31.91 34.54
C LEU A 161 3.23 31.60 36.00
N ARG A 162 3.96 30.50 36.26
CA ARG A 162 4.48 30.14 37.59
C ARG A 162 5.79 30.85 37.95
N GLY A 163 6.43 31.55 37.01
CA GLY A 163 7.67 32.30 37.26
C GLY A 163 8.93 31.45 37.33
N GLU A 164 8.93 30.23 36.76
CA GLU A 164 10.11 29.37 36.66
C GLU A 164 10.83 29.64 35.33
N VAL A 165 11.60 30.74 35.25
CA VAL A 165 12.60 30.99 34.18
C VAL A 165 13.86 31.61 34.76
#